data_AF-A0A9C9Q4V9-F1
#
_entry.id   AF-A0A9C9Q4V9-F1
#
_cell.length_a   1.000
_cell.length_b   1.000
_cell.length_c   1.000
_cell.angle_alpha   90.00
_cell.angle_beta   90.00
_cell.angle_gamma   90.00
#
_symmetry.space_group_name_H-M   'P 1'
#
loop_
_entity.id
_entity.type
_entity.pdbx_description
1 polymer ?
#
loop_
_entity_poly.entity_id
_entity_poly.type
_entity_poly.pdbx_seq_one_letter_code
_entity_poly.pdbx_strand_id
1 'polypeptide(L)'
;MPDSVNFHFLHEHDPVFLPLAAAAERAFASDPNTTLIKLRQLGEALAQDLAARSGIAFDETTTQADLLWKLHREIHLDPTIREIFHTLRIEGNRAAHQFSTQHKEAMAGLKMARALAVWYHQSFGRQGTTFKPGPFTP
;
A
#
# COMPACT_ATOMS: atom_id res chain seq x y z
N MET A 1 -16.98 -15.02 3.84
CA MET A 1 -16.70 -13.69 4.44
C MET A 1 -15.64 -13.02 3.59
N PRO A 2 -15.62 -11.68 3.44
CA PRO A 2 -14.57 -11.03 2.67
C PRO A 2 -13.20 -11.32 3.29
N ASP A 3 -12.18 -11.54 2.45
CA ASP A 3 -10.81 -11.88 2.90
C ASP A 3 -10.15 -10.77 3.74
N SER A 4 -10.70 -9.54 3.67
CA SER A 4 -10.31 -8.36 4.43
C SER A 4 -11.49 -7.38 4.49
N VAL A 5 -11.80 -6.80 5.65
CA VAL A 5 -12.88 -5.80 5.78
C VAL A 5 -12.44 -4.45 5.19
N ASN A 6 -11.17 -4.10 5.38
CA ASN A 6 -10.66 -2.79 4.99
C ASN A 6 -10.26 -2.68 3.52
N PHE A 7 -9.98 -3.80 2.84
CA PHE A 7 -9.35 -3.83 1.52
C PHE A 7 -10.05 -4.71 0.49
N HIS A 8 -11.24 -5.26 0.78
CA HIS A 8 -11.96 -6.16 -0.15
C HIS A 8 -12.15 -5.58 -1.56
N PHE A 9 -12.25 -4.26 -1.70
CA PHE A 9 -12.36 -3.58 -2.99
C PHE A 9 -11.14 -3.79 -3.90
N LEU A 10 -10.02 -4.31 -3.39
CA LEU A 10 -8.85 -4.67 -4.18
C LEU A 10 -9.02 -5.95 -5.01
N HIS A 11 -10.11 -6.72 -4.84
CA HIS A 11 -10.32 -7.99 -5.56
C HIS A 11 -10.43 -7.85 -7.09
N GLU A 12 -10.71 -6.65 -7.62
CA GLU A 12 -10.78 -6.39 -9.06
C GLU A 12 -9.45 -5.94 -9.69
N HIS A 13 -8.41 -5.75 -8.87
CA HIS A 13 -7.08 -5.32 -9.28
C HIS A 13 -6.12 -6.51 -9.39
N ASP A 14 -4.81 -6.24 -9.50
CA ASP A 14 -3.80 -7.30 -9.54
C ASP A 14 -4.01 -8.30 -8.37
N PRO A 15 -3.99 -9.62 -8.65
CA PRO A 15 -4.31 -10.64 -7.66
C PRO A 15 -3.37 -10.65 -6.45
N VAL A 16 -2.20 -9.99 -6.49
CA VAL A 16 -1.30 -9.89 -5.34
C VAL A 16 -1.75 -8.88 -4.28
N PHE A 17 -2.54 -7.87 -4.65
CA PHE A 17 -2.85 -6.75 -3.75
C PHE A 17 -3.72 -7.16 -2.57
N LEU A 18 -4.84 -7.84 -2.82
CA LEU A 18 -5.76 -8.26 -1.76
C LEU A 18 -5.09 -9.24 -0.77
N PRO A 19 -4.34 -10.27 -1.20
CA PRO A 19 -3.60 -11.14 -0.29
C PRO A 19 -2.59 -10.40 0.60
N LEU A 20 -1.84 -9.43 0.06
CA LEU A 20 -0.90 -8.62 0.85
C LEU A 20 -1.62 -7.78 1.90
N ALA A 21 -2.67 -7.07 1.49
CA ALA A 21 -3.45 -6.23 2.38
C ALA A 21 -4.16 -7.04 3.48
N ALA A 22 -4.77 -8.16 3.11
CA ALA A 22 -5.44 -9.07 4.03
C ALA A 22 -4.46 -9.74 5.00
N ALA A 23 -3.25 -10.10 4.55
CA ALA A 23 -2.21 -10.61 5.43
C ALA A 23 -1.76 -9.57 6.45
N ALA A 24 -1.62 -8.30 6.05
CA ALA A 24 -1.32 -7.21 6.98
C ALA A 24 -2.43 -7.05 8.03
N GLU A 25 -3.69 -7.00 7.61
CA GLU A 25 -4.83 -6.83 8.51
C GLU A 25 -4.98 -7.99 9.49
N ARG A 26 -4.82 -9.24 9.04
CA ARG A 26 -4.85 -10.41 9.93
C ARG A 26 -3.70 -10.44 10.93
N ALA A 27 -2.51 -9.98 10.53
CA ALA A 27 -1.35 -9.98 11.40
C ALA A 27 -1.45 -8.91 12.50
N PHE A 28 -2.25 -7.86 12.30
CA PHE A 28 -2.27 -6.66 13.16
C PHE A 28 -2.29 -6.92 14.66
N ALA A 29 -3.24 -7.75 15.12
CA ALA A 29 -3.43 -7.99 16.55
C ALA A 29 -2.32 -8.85 17.17
N SER A 30 -1.79 -9.82 16.43
CA SER A 30 -0.81 -10.79 16.95
C SER A 30 0.64 -10.39 16.68
N ASP A 31 0.88 -9.69 15.58
CA ASP A 31 2.19 -9.31 15.06
C ASP A 31 2.13 -7.96 14.29
N PRO A 32 2.21 -6.84 15.02
CA PRO A 32 2.32 -5.50 14.45
C PRO A 32 3.53 -5.32 13.52
N ASN A 33 4.59 -6.09 13.74
CA ASN A 33 5.81 -6.01 12.95
C ASN A 33 5.57 -6.58 11.53
N THR A 34 5.00 -7.78 11.46
CA THR A 34 4.58 -8.41 10.19
C THR A 34 3.57 -7.53 9.46
N THR A 35 2.69 -6.84 10.18
CA THR A 35 1.74 -5.89 9.58
C THR A 35 2.46 -4.82 8.77
N LEU A 36 3.43 -4.10 9.35
CA LEU A 36 4.16 -3.05 8.62
C LEU A 36 4.97 -3.61 7.43
N ILE A 37 5.54 -4.81 7.57
CA ILE A 37 6.24 -5.48 6.47
C ILE A 37 5.27 -5.75 5.30
N LYS A 38 4.09 -6.29 5.58
CA LYS A 38 3.06 -6.57 4.55
C LYS A 38 2.50 -5.30 3.92
N LEU A 39 2.35 -4.23 4.68
CA LEU A 39 1.92 -2.94 4.16
C LEU A 39 2.96 -2.29 3.23
N ARG A 40 4.25 -2.45 3.54
CA ARG A 40 5.31 -2.05 2.62
C ARG A 40 5.25 -2.86 1.32
N GLN A 41 5.10 -4.18 1.40
CA GLN A 41 4.96 -5.04 0.21
C GLN A 41 3.76 -4.61 -0.65
N LEU A 42 2.62 -4.29 -0.03
CA LEU A 42 1.47 -3.74 -0.74
C LEU A 42 1.81 -2.41 -1.43
N GLY A 43 2.50 -1.49 -0.74
CA GLY A 43 2.94 -0.22 -1.33
C GLY A 43 3.91 -0.40 -2.49
N GLU A 44 4.83 -1.37 -2.42
CA GLU A 44 5.73 -1.72 -3.53
C GLU A 44 4.94 -2.23 -4.74
N ALA A 45 4.01 -3.16 -4.53
CA ALA A 45 3.20 -3.73 -5.60
C ALA A 45 2.31 -2.67 -6.29
N LEU A 46 1.69 -1.77 -5.52
CA LEU A 46 0.89 -0.66 -6.06
C LEU A 46 1.75 0.34 -6.86
N ALA A 47 2.96 0.64 -6.40
CA ALA A 47 3.86 1.53 -7.12
C ALA A 47 4.35 0.92 -8.45
N GLN A 48 4.64 -0.38 -8.45
CA GLN A 48 5.06 -1.12 -9.65
C GLN A 48 3.95 -1.17 -10.70
N ASP A 49 2.72 -1.50 -10.30
CA ASP A 49 1.59 -1.50 -11.23
C ASP A 49 1.32 -0.07 -11.75
N LEU A 50 1.34 0.94 -10.88
CA LEU A 50 1.17 2.34 -11.29
C LEU A 50 2.22 2.76 -12.33
N ALA A 51 3.48 2.36 -12.14
CA ALA A 51 4.55 2.61 -13.09
C ALA A 51 4.31 1.89 -14.43
N ALA A 52 3.90 0.62 -14.39
CA ALA A 52 3.58 -0.16 -15.58
C ALA A 52 2.43 0.45 -16.39
N ARG A 53 1.34 0.88 -15.72
CA ARG A 53 0.21 1.58 -16.35
C ARG A 53 0.61 2.93 -16.97
N SER A 54 1.62 3.56 -16.40
CA SER A 54 2.10 4.88 -16.81
C SER A 54 3.22 4.80 -17.87
N GLY A 55 3.62 3.61 -18.31
CA GLY A 55 4.72 3.42 -19.26
C GLY A 55 6.10 3.75 -18.68
N ILE A 56 6.23 3.78 -17.35
CA ILE A 56 7.49 4.06 -16.66
C ILE A 56 8.28 2.76 -16.54
N ALA A 57 9.48 2.73 -17.10
CA ALA A 57 10.34 1.55 -17.08
C ALA A 57 10.99 1.33 -15.70
N PHE A 58 10.91 0.09 -15.22
CA PHE A 58 11.63 -0.41 -14.04
C PHE A 58 11.98 -1.89 -14.24
N ASP A 59 12.96 -2.35 -13.47
CA ASP A 59 13.47 -3.72 -13.48
C ASP A 59 13.80 -4.17 -12.05
N GLU A 60 14.37 -5.37 -11.91
CA GLU A 60 14.76 -5.97 -10.63
C GLU A 60 15.84 -5.17 -9.88
N THR A 61 16.58 -4.31 -10.58
CA THR A 61 17.62 -3.46 -9.98
C THR A 61 17.08 -2.10 -9.54
N THR A 62 15.88 -1.72 -10.00
CA THR A 62 15.24 -0.47 -9.66
C THR A 62 14.79 -0.50 -8.20
N THR A 63 15.40 0.34 -7.36
CA THR A 63 14.99 0.43 -5.96
C THR A 63 13.59 1.05 -5.84
N GLN A 64 12.88 0.74 -4.75
CA GLN A 64 11.58 1.39 -4.50
C GLN A 64 11.70 2.91 -4.42
N ALA A 65 12.79 3.44 -3.85
CA ALA A 65 13.01 4.88 -3.76
C ALA A 65 13.15 5.51 -5.16
N ASP A 66 13.89 4.86 -6.06
CA ASP A 66 14.05 5.31 -7.45
C ASP A 66 12.74 5.22 -8.22
N LEU A 67 11.96 4.15 -8.02
CA LEU A 67 10.64 3.99 -8.64
C LEU A 67 9.69 5.12 -8.22
N LEU A 68 9.62 5.44 -6.93
CA LEU A 68 8.79 6.54 -6.40
C LEU A 68 9.26 7.90 -6.93
N TRP A 69 10.58 8.09 -7.10
CA TRP A 69 11.11 9.29 -7.71
C TRP A 69 10.72 9.43 -9.18
N LYS A 70 10.84 8.35 -9.97
CA LYS A 70 10.39 8.31 -11.38
C LYS A 70 8.89 8.61 -11.49
N LEU A 71 8.07 7.96 -10.66
CA LEU A 71 6.61 8.19 -10.59
C LEU A 71 6.29 9.67 -10.33
N HIS A 72 6.92 10.28 -9.33
CA HIS A 72 6.68 11.69 -9.05
C HIS A 72 7.08 12.59 -10.22
N ARG A 73 8.21 12.31 -10.87
CA ARG A 73 8.73 13.11 -11.98
C ARG A 73 7.87 12.98 -13.25
N GLU A 74 7.38 11.78 -13.55
CA GLU A 74 6.81 11.47 -14.87
C GLU A 74 5.28 11.64 -14.91
N ILE A 75 4.58 11.34 -13.82
CA ILE A 75 3.12 11.47 -13.75
C ILE A 75 2.65 12.55 -12.76
N HIS A 76 3.56 13.38 -12.23
CA HIS A 76 3.24 14.42 -11.26
C HIS A 76 2.45 13.88 -10.06
N LEU A 77 2.89 12.74 -9.52
CA LEU A 77 2.21 12.06 -8.42
C LEU A 77 1.92 13.03 -7.27
N ASP A 78 0.68 13.04 -6.80
CA ASP A 78 0.20 13.88 -5.71
C ASP A 78 1.15 13.80 -4.49
N PRO A 79 1.58 14.93 -3.92
CA PRO A 79 2.54 14.94 -2.81
C PRO A 79 2.08 14.13 -1.59
N THR A 80 0.78 14.10 -1.30
CA THR A 80 0.20 13.32 -0.19
C THR A 80 0.34 11.82 -0.46
N ILE A 81 0.05 11.38 -1.68
CA ILE A 81 0.19 9.98 -2.08
C ILE A 81 1.65 9.55 -2.07
N ARG A 82 2.54 10.41 -2.58
CA ARG A 82 3.99 10.21 -2.51
C ARG A 82 4.46 10.05 -1.06
N GLU A 83 3.98 10.88 -0.14
CA GLU A 83 4.35 10.83 1.27
C GLU A 83 3.86 9.53 1.94
N ILE A 84 2.68 9.05 1.59
CA ILE A 84 2.17 7.76 2.07
C ILE A 84 3.09 6.61 1.60
N PHE A 85 3.44 6.56 0.31
CA PHE A 85 4.39 5.55 -0.18
C PHE A 85 5.73 5.62 0.55
N HIS A 86 6.26 6.84 0.74
CA HIS A 86 7.53 7.05 1.43
C HIS A 86 7.47 6.56 2.88
N THR A 87 6.41 6.92 3.61
CA THR A 87 6.21 6.52 5.00
C THR A 87 6.09 5.00 5.12
N LEU A 88 5.26 4.35 4.31
CA LEU A 88 5.10 2.89 4.34
C LEU A 88 6.42 2.17 4.05
N ARG A 89 7.26 2.70 3.15
CA ARG A 89 8.60 2.17 2.91
C ARG A 89 9.49 2.29 4.14
N ILE A 90 9.59 3.48 4.73
CA ILE A 90 10.46 3.72 5.89
C ILE A 90 10.04 2.83 7.07
N GLU A 91 8.74 2.80 7.35
CA GLU A 91 8.17 2.02 8.45
C GLU A 91 8.32 0.52 8.25
N GLY A 92 8.05 0.01 7.04
CA GLY A 92 8.26 -1.41 6.74
C GLY A 92 9.73 -1.82 6.74
N ASN A 93 10.65 -0.94 6.29
CA ASN A 93 12.10 -1.17 6.41
C ASN A 93 12.52 -1.26 7.87
N ARG A 94 12.00 -0.34 8.69
CA ARG A 94 12.27 -0.31 10.12
C ARG A 94 11.76 -1.59 10.79
N ALA A 95 10.54 -2.01 10.52
CA ALA A 95 9.97 -3.27 11.02
C ALA A 95 10.74 -4.52 10.55
N ALA A 96 11.29 -4.52 9.33
CA ALA A 96 12.09 -5.64 8.83
C ALA A 96 13.45 -5.76 9.53
N HIS A 97 14.02 -4.66 10.04
CA HIS A 97 15.35 -4.64 10.66
C HIS A 97 15.31 -4.51 12.19
N GLN A 98 14.24 -3.95 12.76
CA GLN A 98 14.05 -3.77 14.19
C GLN A 98 12.98 -4.76 14.65
N PHE A 99 13.34 -5.68 15.56
CA PHE A 99 12.46 -6.74 16.06
C PHE A 99 11.37 -6.23 17.03
N SER A 100 11.05 -4.93 17.02
CA SER A 100 10.08 -4.30 17.91
C SER A 100 9.32 -3.21 17.15
N THR A 101 8.00 -3.34 17.11
CA THR A 101 7.07 -2.39 16.50
C THR A 101 5.91 -2.18 17.46
N GLN A 102 5.48 -0.93 17.66
CA GLN A 102 4.32 -0.64 18.50
C GLN A 102 3.01 -0.84 17.71
N HIS A 103 1.98 -1.36 18.38
CA HIS A 103 0.62 -1.47 17.81
C HIS A 103 0.11 -0.14 17.24
N LYS A 104 0.48 0.98 17.86
CA LYS A 104 0.12 2.33 17.38
C LYS A 104 0.72 2.64 16.00
N GLU A 105 1.96 2.22 15.75
CA GLU A 105 2.65 2.42 14.48
C GLU A 105 2.03 1.54 13.40
N ALA A 106 1.77 0.27 13.70
CA ALA A 106 1.06 -0.63 12.78
C ALA A 106 -0.36 -0.15 12.44
N MET A 107 -1.10 0.39 13.42
CA MET A 107 -2.43 0.98 13.21
C MET A 107 -2.35 2.21 12.29
N ALA A 108 -1.36 3.08 12.49
CA ALA A 108 -1.13 4.23 11.60
C ALA A 108 -0.79 3.75 10.18
N GLY A 109 0.08 2.75 10.07
CA GLY A 109 0.41 2.07 8.82
C GLY A 109 -0.84 1.57 8.09
N LEU A 110 -1.71 0.80 8.76
CA LEU A 110 -2.93 0.25 8.17
C LEU A 110 -3.83 1.34 7.60
N LYS A 111 -4.00 2.45 8.33
CA LYS A 111 -4.81 3.59 7.87
C LYS A 111 -4.20 4.26 6.64
N MET A 112 -2.88 4.47 6.64
CA MET A 112 -2.15 5.04 5.50
C MET A 112 -2.23 4.14 4.27
N ALA A 113 -1.96 2.84 4.43
CA ALA A 113 -2.07 1.88 3.35
C ALA A 113 -3.49 1.76 2.79
N ARG A 114 -4.51 1.86 3.66
CA ARG A 114 -5.90 1.93 3.21
C ARG A 114 -6.18 3.20 2.41
N ALA A 115 -5.71 4.36 2.86
CA ALA A 115 -5.86 5.61 2.11
C ALA A 115 -5.21 5.51 0.72
N LEU A 116 -4.01 4.93 0.65
CA LEU A 116 -3.32 4.65 -0.62
C LEU A 116 -4.11 3.69 -1.51
N ALA A 117 -4.60 2.58 -0.96
CA ALA A 117 -5.38 1.59 -1.69
C ALA A 117 -6.71 2.18 -2.22
N VAL A 118 -7.36 3.04 -1.44
CA VAL A 118 -8.58 3.75 -1.86
C VAL A 118 -8.28 4.69 -3.02
N TRP A 119 -7.23 5.51 -2.91
CA TRP A 119 -6.82 6.41 -3.99
C TRP A 119 -6.52 5.62 -5.27
N TYR A 120 -5.77 4.53 -5.16
CA TYR A 120 -5.46 3.67 -6.30
C TYR A 120 -6.74 3.07 -6.91
N HIS A 121 -7.65 2.54 -6.09
CA HIS A 121 -8.92 1.99 -6.57
C HIS A 121 -9.83 3.06 -7.20
N GLN A 122 -9.83 4.29 -6.70
CA GLN A 122 -10.54 5.41 -7.32
C GLN A 122 -9.94 5.83 -8.66
N SER A 123 -8.65 5.56 -8.87
CA SER A 123 -7.92 5.91 -10.09
C SER A 123 -8.09 4.86 -11.20
N PHE A 124 -8.16 3.57 -10.84
CA PHE A 124 -8.14 2.46 -11.81
C PHE A 124 -9.29 1.47 -11.68
N GLY A 125 -10.11 1.57 -10.64
CA GLY A 125 -11.23 0.68 -10.39
C GLY A 125 -12.47 1.05 -11.19
N ARG A 126 -13.41 0.11 -11.31
CA ARG A 126 -14.59 0.26 -12.19
C ARG A 126 -15.50 1.41 -11.80
N GLN A 127 -15.62 1.68 -10.50
CA GLN A 127 -16.43 2.77 -9.96
C GLN A 127 -15.71 4.13 -10.03
N GLY A 128 -14.40 4.14 -10.27
CA GLY A 128 -13.58 5.35 -10.31
C GLY A 128 -13.78 6.24 -9.07
N THR A 129 -13.83 7.56 -9.29
CA THR A 129 -13.97 8.58 -8.23
C THR A 129 -15.31 8.53 -7.48
N THR A 130 -16.30 7.77 -7.97
CA THR A 130 -17.58 7.59 -7.27
C THR A 130 -17.50 6.56 -6.15
N PHE A 131 -16.43 5.75 -6.12
CA PHE A 131 -16.19 4.78 -5.06
C PHE A 131 -16.04 5.46 -3.70
N LYS A 132 -16.81 4.98 -2.72
CA LYS A 132 -16.72 5.41 -1.31
C LYS A 132 -16.41 4.20 -0.43
N PRO A 133 -15.23 4.16 0.21
CA PRO A 133 -14.93 3.08 1.14
C PRO A 133 -15.83 3.19 2.39
N GLY A 134 -16.19 2.05 2.97
CA GLY A 134 -16.83 2.02 4.29
C GLY A 134 -15.92 2.57 5.40
N PRO A 135 -16.40 2.61 6.66
CA PRO A 135 -15.55 2.99 7.79
C PRO A 135 -14.36 2.04 7.93
N PHE A 136 -13.23 2.55 8.43
CA PHE A 136 -12.09 1.72 8.81
C PHE A 136 -12.46 0.85 10.01
N THR A 137 -12.10 -0.43 9.98
CA THR A 137 -12.33 -1.38 11.08
C THR A 137 -10.98 -1.88 11.60
N PRO A 138 -10.60 -1.58 12.86
CA PRO A 138 -9.33 -2.01 13.43
C PRO A 138 -9.27 -3.51 13.74
#